data_AF-A0A821VYI7-F1
#
_entry.id   AF-A0A821VYI7-F1
#
_cell.length_a   1.000
_cell.length_b   1.000
_cell.length_c   1.000
_cell.angle_alpha   90.00
_cell.angle_beta   90.00
_cell.angle_gamma   90.00
#
_symmetry.space_group_name_H-M   'P 1'
#
loop_
_entity.id
_entity.type
_entity.pdbx_description
1 polymer ?
#
loop_
_entity_poly.entity_id
_entity_poly.type
_entity_poly.pdbx_seq_one_letter_code
_entity_poly.pdbx_strand_id
1 'polypeptide(L)' 'AYTQIDDPTRSIYNKASSSSCDNEAIFNSTGDGSWIRFVGAGGTSIPLSSAGTNHCGGYLSGYFNDTLPTSASPI' A
#
# COMPACT_ATOMS: atom_id res chain seq x y z
N ALA A 1 -15.45 -5.03 -7.43
CA ALA A 1 -15.52 -4.16 -6.24
C ALA A 1 -14.11 -4.00 -5.68
N TYR A 2 -13.83 -2.88 -5.00
CA TYR A 2 -12.53 -2.63 -4.36
C TYR A 2 -12.72 -2.02 -2.97
N THR A 3 -11.72 -2.21 -2.10
CA THR A 3 -11.67 -1.58 -0.77
C THR A 3 -10.76 -0.36 -0.83
N GLN A 4 -11.23 0.78 -0.30
CA GLN A 4 -10.39 1.97 -0.13
C GLN A 4 -9.61 1.89 1.17
N ILE A 5 -8.33 2.28 1.12
CA ILE A 5 -7.44 2.29 2.27
C ILE A 5 -6.89 3.70 2.44
N ASP A 6 -7.20 4.33 3.57
CA ASP A 6 -6.66 5.62 4.02
C ASP A 6 -5.94 5.44 5.37
N ASP A 7 -4.88 4.65 5.34
CA ASP A 7 -4.06 4.38 6.53
C ASP A 7 -2.78 5.22 6.46
N PRO A 8 -2.61 6.25 7.32
CA PRO A 8 -1.43 7.12 7.31
C PRO A 8 -0.13 6.37 7.60
N THR A 9 -0.19 5.20 8.24
CA THR A 9 1.01 4.40 8.49
C THR A 9 1.62 3.82 7.21
N ARG A 10 0.85 3.77 6.11
CA ARG A 10 1.31 3.25 4.80
C ARG A 10 2.05 4.28 3.95
N SER A 11 2.19 5.51 4.44
CA SER A 11 2.94 6.57 3.76
C SER A 11 4.42 6.20 3.62
N ILE A 12 5.01 6.53 2.46
CA ILE A 12 6.47 6.43 2.24
C ILE A 12 7.28 7.33 3.18
N TYR A 13 6.64 8.30 3.83
CA TYR A 13 7.29 9.17 4.81
C TYR A 13 7.22 8.62 6.24
N ASN A 14 6.42 7.57 6.47
CA ASN A 14 6.41 6.87 7.74
C ASN A 14 7.61 5.92 7.80
N LYS A 15 8.57 6.22 8.69
CA LYS A 15 9.82 5.45 8.89
C LYS A 15 9.74 4.47 10.07
N ALA A 16 8.53 3.99 10.37
CA ALA A 16 8.27 3.01 11.41
C ALA A 16 7.69 1.73 10.80
N SER A 17 8.05 0.60 11.40
CA SER A 17 7.46 -0.72 11.13
C SER A 17 6.81 -1.28 12.38
N SER A 18 5.61 -1.82 12.26
CA SER A 18 4.93 -2.53 13.36
C SER A 18 5.14 -4.06 13.31
N SER A 19 5.62 -4.61 12.19
CA SER A 19 5.78 -6.06 12.00
C SER A 19 6.73 -6.41 10.84
N SER A 20 7.22 -7.66 10.85
CA SER A 20 8.09 -8.21 9.78
C SER A 20 7.37 -8.40 8.44
N CYS A 21 6.08 -8.71 8.51
CA CYS A 21 5.17 -8.81 7.38
C CYS A 21 4.05 -7.79 7.57
N ASP A 22 3.34 -7.44 6.51
CA ASP A 22 2.07 -6.72 6.62
C ASP A 22 1.03 -7.62 7.29
N ASN A 23 1.01 -7.56 8.62
CA ASN A 23 0.07 -8.27 9.45
C ASN A 23 -0.94 -7.22 9.92
N GLU A 24 -2.11 -7.20 9.27
CA GLU A 24 -3.39 -6.57 9.70
C GLU A 24 -4.14 -5.83 8.58
N ALA A 25 -5.44 -5.63 8.84
CA ALA A 25 -6.48 -4.83 8.17
C ALA A 25 -6.59 -4.92 6.64
N ILE A 26 -5.54 -4.65 5.87
CA ILE A 26 -5.61 -4.62 4.39
C ILE A 26 -5.94 -6.00 3.83
N PHE A 27 -5.27 -7.05 4.30
CA PHE A 27 -5.51 -8.42 3.83
C PHE A 27 -6.72 -9.07 4.51
N ASN A 28 -7.00 -8.70 5.77
CA ASN A 28 -8.12 -9.25 6.54
C ASN A 28 -9.47 -8.62 6.13
N SER A 29 -9.47 -7.38 5.64
CA SER A 29 -10.68 -6.66 5.18
C SER A 29 -11.04 -6.91 3.71
N THR A 30 -10.12 -7.46 2.91
CA THR A 30 -10.35 -7.69 1.48
C THR A 30 -10.91 -9.08 1.18
N GLY A 31 -10.81 -10.05 2.09
CA GLY A 31 -10.90 -11.45 1.70
C GLY A 31 -9.78 -11.80 0.70
N ASP A 32 -9.50 -13.09 0.53
CA ASP A 32 -8.45 -13.51 -0.40
C ASP A 32 -8.77 -13.03 -1.82
N GLY A 33 -8.02 -12.02 -2.30
CA GLY A 33 -8.06 -11.56 -3.69
C GLY A 33 -8.94 -10.35 -4.03
N SER A 34 -9.42 -9.53 -3.08
CA SER A 34 -10.08 -8.27 -3.47
C SER A 34 -9.11 -7.17 -3.87
N TRP A 35 -9.55 -6.35 -4.80
CA TRP A 35 -8.82 -5.16 -5.25
C TRP A 35 -8.78 -4.10 -4.17
N ILE A 36 -7.63 -3.45 -4.03
CA ILE A 36 -7.43 -2.32 -3.11
C ILE A 36 -7.16 -1.03 -3.89
N ARG A 37 -7.59 0.10 -3.31
CA ARG A 37 -7.28 1.45 -3.82
C ARG A 37 -6.75 2.31 -2.67
N PHE A 38 -5.49 2.72 -2.77
CA PHE A 38 -4.88 3.67 -1.86
C PHE A 38 -5.48 5.06 -2.05
N VAL A 39 -5.85 5.71 -0.95
CA VAL A 39 -6.36 7.07 -0.93
C VAL A 39 -5.82 7.81 0.30
N GLY A 40 -5.82 9.13 0.27
CA GLY A 40 -5.56 9.96 1.45
C GLY A 40 -4.10 9.93 1.95
N ALA A 41 -3.94 9.94 3.27
CA ALA A 41 -2.68 10.27 3.95
C ALA A 41 -1.61 9.17 3.84
N GLY A 42 -2.04 7.92 3.61
CA GLY A 42 -1.14 6.80 3.29
C GLY A 42 -0.50 6.90 1.90
N GLY A 43 -0.94 7.84 1.07
CA GLY A 43 -0.57 7.96 -0.33
C GLY A 43 -1.65 7.39 -1.25
N THR A 44 -1.52 7.67 -2.54
CA THR A 44 -2.53 7.29 -3.57
C THR A 44 -2.02 6.23 -4.53
N SER A 45 -0.79 5.75 -4.34
CA SER A 45 -0.13 4.80 -5.24
C SER A 45 0.97 4.01 -4.51
N ILE A 46 1.28 2.82 -5.02
CA ILE A 46 2.48 2.08 -4.63
C ILE A 46 3.72 2.88 -5.10
N PRO A 47 4.78 3.00 -4.29
CA PRO A 47 6.00 3.67 -4.72
C PRO A 47 6.64 3.00 -5.94
N LEU A 48 7.24 3.81 -6.82
CA LEU A 48 7.94 3.34 -8.04
C LEU A 48 9.41 2.95 -7.80
N SER A 49 9.90 3.18 -6.59
CA SER A 49 11.26 2.84 -6.17
C SER A 49 11.22 2.28 -4.75
N SER A 50 12.27 1.56 -4.37
CA SER A 50 12.39 1.00 -3.02
C SER A 50 12.26 2.10 -1.96
N ALA A 51 11.34 1.90 -1.02
CA ALA A 51 11.21 2.76 0.16
C ALA A 51 12.32 2.49 1.20
N GLY A 52 13.09 1.42 1.05
CA GLY A 52 14.05 0.95 2.05
C GLY A 52 13.39 0.12 3.16
N THR A 53 14.16 -0.22 4.19
CA THR A 53 13.66 -0.97 5.36
C THR A 53 12.88 -0.06 6.31
N ASN A 54 11.93 -0.63 7.06
CA ASN A 54 11.12 0.07 8.07
C ASN A 54 10.32 1.27 7.52
N HIS A 55 9.61 1.08 6.41
CA HIS A 55 8.76 2.11 5.82
C HIS A 55 7.33 1.60 5.64
N CYS A 56 6.36 2.51 5.48
CA CYS A 56 4.98 2.17 5.13
C CYS A 56 4.32 1.14 6.08
N GLY A 57 4.75 1.10 7.35
CA GLY A 57 4.25 0.16 8.36
C GLY A 57 4.86 -1.24 8.32
N GLY A 58 5.72 -1.55 7.33
CA GLY A 58 6.36 -2.86 7.16
C GLY A 58 7.87 -2.84 7.31
N TYR A 59 8.45 -3.98 7.70
CA TYR A 59 9.92 -4.16 7.73
C TYR A 59 10.53 -4.16 6.31
N LEU A 60 9.89 -4.85 5.36
CA LEU A 60 10.29 -4.94 3.94
C LEU A 60 9.14 -4.54 3.02
N SER A 61 8.98 -3.23 2.81
CA SER A 61 7.90 -2.68 2.01
C SER A 61 8.14 -2.91 0.52
N GLY A 62 7.10 -3.37 -0.19
CA GLY A 62 7.14 -3.54 -1.63
C GLY A 62 7.13 -2.21 -2.40
N TYR A 63 7.61 -2.25 -3.63
CA TYR A 63 7.51 -1.17 -4.61
C TYR A 63 7.19 -1.75 -5.98
N PHE A 64 6.62 -0.94 -6.86
CA PHE A 64 6.31 -1.35 -8.22
C PHE A 64 7.44 -0.91 -9.15
N ASN A 65 8.23 -1.86 -9.64
CA ASN A 65 9.38 -1.59 -10.50
C ASN A 65 8.98 -1.49 -11.99
N ASP A 66 7.86 -0.83 -12.27
CA ASP A 66 7.35 -0.59 -13.62
C ASP A 66 6.38 0.60 -13.59
N THR A 67 5.73 0.91 -14.72
CA THR A 67 4.81 2.03 -14.85
C THR A 67 3.45 1.68 -14.26
N LEU A 68 3.01 2.45 -13.26
CA LEU A 68 1.66 2.32 -12.72
C LEU A 68 0.61 2.60 -13.81
N PRO A 69 -0.56 1.93 -13.76
CA PRO A 69 -1.65 2.24 -14.67
C PRO A 69 -2.04 3.72 -14.58
N THR A 70 -2.02 4.44 -15.70
CA THR A 70 -2.21 5.91 -15.72
C THR A 70 -3.67 6.38 -15.67
N SER A 71 -4.63 5.46 -15.68
CA SER A 71 -6.05 5.78 -15.50
C SER A 71 -6.85 4.49 -15.39
N ALA A 72 -7.80 4.43 -14.46
CA ALA A 72 -8.83 3.42 -14.50
C ALA A 72 -9.63 3.62 -15.79
N SER A 73 -9.52 2.71 -16.75
CA SER A 73 -10.55 2.60 -17.78
C SER A 73 -11.90 2.47 -17.05
N PRO A 74 -12.91 3.28 -17.39
CA PRO A 74 -14.24 3.09 -16.85
C PRO A 74 -14.70 1.71 -17.31
N ILE A 75 -14.83 0.78 -16.36
CA ILE A 75 -15.53 -0.48 -16.56
C ILE A 75 -16.98 -0.26 -16.17
#